data_AF-A0A7Y1TC62-F1
#
_entry.id   AF-A0A7Y1TC62-F1
#
_cell.length_a   1.000
_cell.length_b   1.000
_cell.length_c   1.000
_cell.angle_alpha   90.00
_cell.angle_beta   90.00
_cell.angle_gamma   90.00
#
_symmetry.space_group_name_H-M   'P 1'
#
loop_
_entity.id
_entity.type
_entity.pdbx_description
1 polymer ?
#
loop_
_entity_poly.entity_id
_entity_poly.type
_entity_poly.pdbx_seq_one_letter_code
_entity_poly.pdbx_strand_id
1 'polypeptide(L)'
;MAPLLEKGVRNLGLNLVDNESEQLLTYLSLLSRFNRKHNLTAVREPRAMVPAHLLDSLSILPFLPQGRLLDVGSGAGLPGIP
;
A
#
# COMPACT_ATOMS: atom_id res chain seq x y z
N MET A 1 12.52 -2.90 5.01
CA MET A 1 11.06 -2.86 4.75
C MET A 1 10.66 -3.88 3.71
N ALA A 2 11.42 -4.07 2.62
CA ALA A 2 11.14 -5.10 1.61
C ALA A 2 10.85 -6.52 2.18
N PRO A 3 11.66 -7.08 3.11
CA PRO A 3 11.35 -8.41 3.65
C PRO A 3 10.02 -8.48 4.42
N LEU A 4 9.56 -7.36 5.01
CA LEU A 4 8.29 -7.28 5.73
C LEU A 4 7.12 -7.25 4.74
N LEU A 5 7.22 -6.46 3.67
CA LEU A 5 6.23 -6.38 2.61
C LEU A 5 6.07 -7.73 1.92
N GLU A 6 7.17 -8.32 1.46
CA GLU A 6 7.17 -9.62 0.77
C GLU A 6 6.58 -10.73 1.63
N LYS A 7 6.91 -10.78 2.92
CA LYS A 7 6.33 -11.75 3.85
C LYS A 7 4.82 -11.53 3.99
N GLY A 8 4.38 -10.28 4.11
CA GLY A 8 2.96 -9.93 4.23
C GLY A 8 2.16 -10.32 2.98
N VAL A 9 2.69 -9.98 1.80
CA VAL A 9 2.11 -10.35 0.49
C VAL A 9 1.95 -11.87 0.38
N ARG A 10 2.98 -12.65 0.72
CA ARG A 10 2.91 -14.12 0.71
C ARG A 10 1.84 -14.63 1.67
N ASN A 11 1.69 -14.02 2.85
CA ASN A 11 0.64 -14.40 3.81
C ASN A 11 -0.78 -14.07 3.30
N LEU A 12 -0.93 -13.09 2.42
CA LEU A 12 -2.19 -12.77 1.75
C LEU A 12 -2.48 -13.71 0.57
N GLY A 13 -1.60 -14.66 0.27
CA GLY A 13 -1.72 -15.53 -0.91
C GLY A 13 -1.51 -14.79 -2.23
N LEU A 14 -0.92 -13.59 -2.18
CA LEU A 14 -0.60 -12.79 -3.35
C LEU A 14 0.81 -13.10 -3.83
N ASN A 15 1.05 -12.86 -5.12
CA ASN A 15 2.38 -12.88 -5.69
C ASN A 15 2.63 -11.56 -6.40
N LEU A 16 3.69 -10.86 -6.01
CA LEU A 16 4.12 -9.65 -6.68
C LEU A 16 5.06 -9.99 -7.82
N VAL A 17 4.90 -9.33 -8.96
CA VAL A 17 5.77 -9.41 -10.14
C VAL A 17 7.01 -8.54 -9.92
N ASP A 18 8.05 -8.78 -10.72
CA ASP A 18 9.30 -8.02 -10.69
C ASP A 18 9.04 -6.49 -10.66
N ASN A 19 9.68 -5.81 -9.71
CA ASN A 19 9.59 -4.36 -9.42
C ASN A 19 8.32 -3.86 -8.69
N GLU A 20 7.24 -4.62 -8.55
CA GLU A 20 6.04 -4.14 -7.83
C GLU A 20 6.34 -3.85 -6.35
N SER A 21 7.17 -4.69 -5.72
CA SER A 21 7.63 -4.46 -4.34
C SER A 21 8.42 -3.14 -4.21
N GLU A 22 9.22 -2.79 -5.22
CA GLU A 22 9.98 -1.54 -5.22
C GLU A 22 9.06 -0.33 -5.44
N GLN A 23 8.08 -0.45 -6.33
CA GLN A 23 7.07 0.59 -6.58
C GLN A 23 6.25 0.88 -5.32
N LEU A 24 5.75 -0.17 -4.64
CA LEU A 24 5.02 -0.06 -3.36
C LEU A 24 5.86 0.66 -2.29
N LEU A 25 7.15 0.32 -2.18
CA LEU A 25 8.06 0.96 -1.22
C LEU A 25 8.41 2.41 -1.61
N THR A 26 8.47 2.70 -2.90
CA THR A 26 8.68 4.06 -3.43
C THR A 26 7.46 4.93 -3.14
N TYR A 27 6.26 4.41 -3.40
CA TYR A 27 5.00 5.05 -3.02
C TYR A 27 4.95 5.32 -1.51
N LEU A 28 5.28 4.33 -0.68
CA LEU A 28 5.30 4.50 0.78
C LEU A 28 6.28 5.60 1.23
N SER A 29 7.42 5.69 0.56
CA SER A 29 8.43 6.74 0.81
C SER A 29 7.91 8.13 0.42
N LEU A 30 7.21 8.24 -0.70
CA LEU A 30 6.53 9.48 -1.10
C LEU A 30 5.44 9.85 -0.09
N LEU A 31 4.58 8.91 0.28
CA LEU A 31 3.53 9.12 1.26
C LEU A 31 4.12 9.63 2.58
N SER A 32 5.14 8.98 3.12
CA SER A 32 5.83 9.41 4.34
C SER A 32 6.38 10.84 4.21
N ARG A 33 7.00 11.17 3.06
CA ARG A 33 7.54 12.51 2.79
C ARG A 33 6.46 13.59 2.79
N PHE A 34 5.35 13.36 2.09
CA PHE A 34 4.23 14.31 1.98
C PHE A 34 3.40 14.38 3.27
N ASN A 35 3.30 13.28 4.02
CA ASN A 35 2.56 13.23 5.28
C ASN A 35 3.07 14.26 6.30
N ARG A 36 4.39 14.54 6.30
CA ARG A 36 5.00 15.58 7.17
C ARG A 36 4.40 16.98 6.98
N LYS A 37 3.90 17.29 5.79
CA LYS A 37 3.34 18.62 5.45
C LYS A 37 1.81 18.61 5.41
N HIS A 38 1.20 17.46 5.10
CA HIS A 38 -0.21 17.39 4.71
C HIS A 38 -1.10 16.54 5.62
N ASN A 39 -0.55 15.86 6.63
CA ASN A 39 -1.33 14.98 7.54
C ASN A 39 -2.23 13.98 6.80
N LEU A 40 -1.71 13.36 5.74
CA LEU A 40 -2.38 12.38 4.90
C LEU A 40 -2.76 11.10 5.66
N THR A 41 -2.01 10.74 6.70
CA THR A 41 -2.24 9.57 7.55
C THR A 41 -1.73 9.80 8.97
N ALA A 42 -2.41 9.21 9.95
CA ALA A 42 -1.99 9.21 11.35
C ALA A 42 -0.74 8.34 11.59
N VAL A 43 -0.48 7.35 10.74
CA VAL A 43 0.68 6.45 10.87
C VAL A 43 1.90 7.12 10.25
N ARG A 44 2.95 7.33 11.06
CA ARG A 44 4.16 8.06 10.65
C ARG A 44 5.40 7.19 10.50
N GLU A 45 5.45 6.10 11.25
CA GLU A 45 6.62 5.23 11.28
C GLU A 45 6.64 4.32 10.02
N PRO A 46 7.65 4.41 9.14
CA PRO A 46 7.65 3.69 7.86
C PRO A 46 7.43 2.18 7.99
N ARG A 47 7.96 1.55 9.05
CA ARG A 47 7.74 0.11 9.30
C ARG A 47 6.28 -0.20 9.64
N ALA A 48 5.59 0.69 10.35
CA ALA A 48 4.18 0.54 10.70
C ALA A 48 3.25 0.87 9.52
N MET A 49 3.69 1.73 8.59
CA MET A 49 2.93 2.04 7.37
C MET A 49 2.84 0.84 6.41
N VAL A 50 3.79 -0.09 6.43
CA VAL A 50 3.72 -1.30 5.57
C VAL A 50 2.46 -2.13 5.86
N PRO A 51 2.19 -2.61 7.08
CA PRO A 51 0.96 -3.33 7.37
C PRO A 51 -0.28 -2.43 7.29
N ALA A 52 -0.21 -1.19 7.79
CA ALA A 52 -1.38 -0.32 7.91
C ALA A 52 -1.85 0.31 6.58
N HIS A 53 -1.01 0.38 5.56
CA HIS A 53 -1.35 1.03 4.28
C HIS A 53 -1.15 0.08 3.11
N LEU A 54 0.02 -0.53 2.95
CA LEU A 54 0.29 -1.40 1.80
C LEU A 54 -0.47 -2.71 1.94
N LEU A 55 -0.24 -3.47 3.01
CA LEU A 55 -0.85 -4.80 3.16
C LEU A 55 -2.37 -4.71 3.36
N ASP A 56 -2.84 -3.71 4.09
CA ASP A 56 -4.28 -3.44 4.25
C ASP A 56 -4.95 -3.18 2.89
N SER A 57 -4.35 -2.33 2.04
CA SER A 57 -4.87 -2.04 0.69
C SER A 57 -4.75 -3.24 -0.26
N LEU A 58 -3.70 -4.04 -0.16
CA LEU A 58 -3.56 -5.25 -0.99
C LEU A 58 -4.53 -6.36 -0.58
N SER A 59 -4.98 -6.37 0.68
CA SER A 59 -5.84 -7.44 1.21
C SER A 59 -7.20 -7.55 0.51
N ILE A 60 -7.67 -6.48 -0.14
CA ILE A 60 -8.95 -6.48 -0.86
C ILE A 60 -8.86 -7.09 -2.26
N LEU A 61 -7.65 -7.24 -2.83
CA LEU A 61 -7.45 -7.69 -4.22
C LEU A 61 -8.20 -9.00 -4.57
N PRO A 62 -8.22 -10.05 -3.72
CA PRO A 62 -8.94 -11.29 -4.03
C PRO A 62 -10.46 -11.13 -4.15
N PHE A 63 -11.02 -10.04 -3.65
CA PHE A 63 -12.47 -9.78 -3.60
C PHE A 63 -12.93 -8.79 -4.66
N LEU A 64 -12.01 -8.14 -5.37
CA LEU A 64 -12.35 -7.13 -6.37
C LEU A 64 -12.85 -7.78 -7.66
N PRO A 65 -13.96 -7.27 -8.24
CA PRO A 65 -14.43 -7.74 -9.53
C PRO A 65 -13.50 -7.25 -10.65
N GLN A 66 -13.51 -7.95 -11.78
CA GLN A 66 -12.85 -7.45 -12.98
C GLN A 66 -13.55 -6.19 -13.52
N GLY A 67 -12.78 -5.30 -14.14
CA GLY A 67 -13.29 -4.13 -14.85
C GLY A 67 -12.88 -2.81 -14.23
N ARG A 68 -13.69 -1.77 -14.45
CA ARG A 68 -13.43 -0.41 -13.97
C ARG A 68 -13.85 -0.29 -12.51
N LEU A 69 -12.91 0.08 -11.66
CA LEU A 69 -13.13 0.34 -10.24
C LEU A 69 -13.01 1.84 -9.96
N LEU A 70 -13.70 2.29 -8.91
CA LEU A 70 -13.64 3.66 -8.41
C LEU A 70 -13.26 3.62 -6.93
N ASP A 71 -12.22 4.36 -6.57
CA ASP A 71 -11.83 4.60 -5.18
C ASP A 71 -12.31 6.00 -4.76
N VAL A 72 -13.37 6.03 -3.95
CA VAL A 72 -14.03 7.28 -3.52
C VAL A 72 -13.44 7.74 -2.19
N GLY A 73 -12.88 8.95 -2.18
CA GLY A 73 -12.32 9.54 -0.95
C GLY A 73 -10.93 9.01 -0.59
N SER A 74 -10.17 8.55 -1.58
CA SER A 74 -8.89 7.85 -1.40
C SER A 74 -7.79 8.62 -0.64
N GLY A 75 -7.93 9.94 -0.48
CA GLY A 75 -7.04 10.78 0.30
C GLY A 75 -5.57 10.67 -0.13
N ALA A 76 -4.80 9.84 0.57
CA ALA A 76 -3.43 9.45 0.23
C ALA A 76 -3.32 8.57 -1.05
N GLY A 77 -4.44 8.25 -1.69
CA GLY A 77 -4.54 7.31 -2.79
C GLY A 77 -4.73 5.86 -2.33
N LEU A 78 -5.20 5.62 -1.10
CA LEU A 78 -5.42 4.25 -0.60
C LEU A 78 -6.93 3.94 -0.57
N PRO A 79 -7.36 2.73 -0.97
CA PRO A 79 -6.54 1.60 -1.45
C PRO A 79 -6.20 1.61 -2.97
N GLY A 80 -6.63 2.62 -3.72
CA GLY A 80 -6.59 2.63 -5.19
C GLY A 80 -5.22 2.77 -5.86
N ILE A 81 -4.19 3.21 -5.14
CA ILE A 81 -2.78 3.20 -5.54
C ILE A 81 -2.11 2.05 -4.78
N PRO A 82 -1.95 0.87 -5.39
CA PRO A 82 -0.94 -0.11 -5.01
C PRO A 82 0.43 0.31 -5.56
#